data_AF-A0A7S0NBK7-F1
#
_entry.id   AF-A0A7S0NBK7-F1
#
_cell.length_a   1.000
_cell.length_b   1.000
_cell.length_c   1.000
_cell.angle_alpha   90.00
_cell.angle_beta   90.00
_cell.angle_gamma   90.00
#
_symmetry.space_group_name_H-M   'P 1'
#
loop_
_entity.id
_entity.type
_entity.pdbx_description
1 polymer ?
#
loop_
_entity_poly.entity_id
_entity_poly.type
_entity_poly.pdbx_seq_one_letter_code
_entity_poly.pdbx_strand_id
1 'polypeptide(L)'
;GGLTQPAIAPVSTTNRLELSAPVDKSKELQLKEDLDIGWDGAPVPVAVVGAGHGTDCAPADANFRLFYEAAPAPAWELVVEDAGHFQFLAEPTTLQRSICYEGRASNEQVKGVAYAAVVAWAEL
;
A
#
# COMPACT_ATOMS: atom_id res chain seq x y z
N GLY A 1 46.75 4.79 -30.42
CA GLY A 1 45.49 4.13 -30.07
C GLY A 1 45.19 4.45 -28.63
N GLY A 2 44.47 5.54 -28.40
CA GLY A 2 44.04 5.96 -27.07
C GLY A 2 42.53 6.15 -27.14
N LEU A 3 41.79 5.23 -26.53
CA LEU A 3 40.35 5.36 -26.31
C LEU A 3 40.17 5.64 -24.81
N THR A 4 40.13 6.92 -24.49
CA THR A 4 39.59 7.43 -23.23
C THR A 4 38.12 7.06 -23.16
N GLN A 5 37.74 6.24 -22.17
CA GLN A 5 36.33 5.97 -21.87
C GLN A 5 35.65 7.28 -21.44
N PRO A 6 34.44 7.59 -21.93
CA PRO A 6 33.69 8.72 -21.44
C PRO A 6 33.24 8.46 -19.99
N ALA A 7 33.52 9.43 -19.13
CA ALA A 7 33.01 9.47 -17.76
C ALA A 7 31.47 9.38 -17.77
N ILE A 8 30.93 8.38 -17.10
CA ILE A 8 29.49 8.28 -16.83
C ILE A 8 29.19 9.34 -15.76
N ALA A 9 28.55 10.43 -16.17
CA ALA A 9 28.05 11.44 -15.26
C ALA A 9 27.01 10.80 -14.30
N PRO A 10 26.96 11.18 -13.02
CA PRO A 10 25.89 10.75 -12.14
C PRO A 10 24.56 11.30 -12.67
N VAL A 11 23.62 10.42 -12.95
CA VAL A 11 22.23 10.80 -13.27
C VAL A 11 21.61 11.36 -11.98
N SER A 12 21.72 12.67 -11.84
CA SER A 12 20.90 13.47 -10.93
C SER A 12 19.52 13.61 -11.57
N THR A 13 18.54 12.93 -11.01
CA THR A 13 17.12 13.31 -11.18
C THR A 13 16.43 13.19 -9.85
N THR A 14 16.54 14.27 -9.09
CA THR A 14 15.65 14.62 -8.00
C THR A 14 14.25 14.82 -8.58
N ASN A 15 13.39 13.81 -8.49
CA ASN A 15 11.94 14.00 -8.60
C ASN A 15 11.33 13.74 -7.23
N ARG A 16 11.71 14.58 -6.26
CA ARG A 16 10.95 14.73 -5.02
C ARG A 16 9.80 15.68 -5.34
N LEU A 17 8.68 15.14 -5.82
CA LEU A 17 7.40 15.80 -5.65
C LEU A 17 7.11 15.77 -4.15
N GLU A 18 7.60 16.78 -3.42
CA GLU A 18 7.07 17.10 -2.10
C GLU A 18 5.63 17.56 -2.29
N LEU A 19 4.71 16.59 -2.36
CA LEU A 19 3.32 16.81 -1.99
C LEU A 19 3.22 16.85 -0.45
N SER A 20 4.02 17.72 0.18
CA SER A 20 3.62 18.30 1.45
C SER A 20 2.68 19.46 1.10
N ALA A 21 1.47 19.12 0.65
CA ALA A 21 0.37 20.05 0.90
C ALA A 21 0.41 20.30 2.42
N PRO A 22 0.43 21.56 2.89
CA PRO A 22 0.26 21.80 4.31
C PRO A 22 -1.03 21.09 4.70
N VAL A 23 -0.94 20.14 5.63
CA VAL A 23 -2.13 19.53 6.22
C VAL A 23 -2.97 20.70 6.68
N ASP A 24 -4.14 20.87 6.05
CA ASP A 24 -5.08 21.90 6.42
C ASP A 24 -5.54 21.56 7.83
N LYS A 25 -4.91 22.22 8.81
CA LYS A 25 -5.15 21.94 10.24
C LYS A 25 -6.61 22.14 10.62
N SER A 26 -7.37 22.91 9.84
CA SER A 26 -8.82 23.06 10.05
C SER A 26 -9.56 21.76 9.75
N LYS A 27 -9.16 21.00 8.71
CA LYS A 27 -9.71 19.68 8.40
C LYS A 27 -9.24 18.59 9.37
N GLU A 28 -8.01 18.68 9.86
CA GLU A 28 -7.50 17.79 10.91
C GLU A 28 -8.28 17.97 12.22
N LEU A 29 -8.61 19.21 12.58
CA LEU A 29 -9.44 19.52 13.75
C LEU A 29 -10.87 19.00 13.57
N GLN A 30 -11.43 19.17 12.38
CA GLN A 30 -12.79 18.72 12.06
C GLN A 30 -12.89 17.18 12.03
N LEU A 31 -11.87 16.49 11.53
CA LEU A 31 -11.76 15.02 11.62
C LEU A 31 -11.65 14.53 13.07
N LYS A 32 -10.96 15.27 13.94
CA LYS A 32 -10.85 14.96 15.38
C LYS A 32 -12.18 15.18 16.12
N GLU A 33 -12.99 16.14 15.69
CA GLU A 33 -14.32 16.40 16.26
C GLU A 33 -15.37 15.39 15.76
N ASP A 34 -15.31 14.97 14.49
CA ASP A 34 -16.29 14.06 13.88
C ASP A 34 -16.00 12.57 14.17
N LEU A 35 -14.72 12.19 14.38
CA LEU A 35 -14.33 10.87 14.90
C LEU A 35 -14.11 10.95 16.42
N ASP A 36 -15.18 11.02 17.20
CA ASP A 36 -15.13 10.83 18.66
C ASP A 36 -14.91 9.35 19.03
N ILE A 37 -13.78 8.79 18.55
CA ILE A 37 -13.26 7.47 18.92
C ILE A 37 -12.19 7.56 20.01
N GLY A 38 -12.01 8.74 20.63
CA GLY A 38 -11.02 8.97 21.67
C GLY A 38 -9.56 8.97 21.19
N TRP A 39 -9.30 9.28 19.92
CA TRP A 39 -7.93 9.30 19.38
C TRP A 39 -7.16 10.54 19.88
N ASP A 40 -6.15 10.32 20.72
CA ASP A 40 -5.28 11.35 21.33
C ASP A 40 -4.16 11.85 20.40
N GLY A 41 -4.17 11.44 19.13
CA GLY A 41 -3.13 11.74 18.15
C GLY A 41 -1.88 10.86 18.30
N ALA A 42 -1.90 9.83 19.15
CA ALA A 42 -0.84 8.82 19.17
C ALA A 42 -0.79 8.09 17.82
N PRO A 43 0.39 7.67 17.35
CA PRO A 43 0.51 6.84 16.17
C PRO A 43 -0.36 5.59 16.28
N VAL A 44 -1.30 5.43 15.35
CA VAL A 44 -2.14 4.23 15.30
C VAL A 44 -1.29 3.12 14.68
N PRO A 45 -1.18 1.94 15.32
CA PRO A 45 -0.59 0.77 14.69
C PRO A 45 -1.26 0.50 13.33
N VAL A 46 -0.51 0.01 12.35
CA VAL A 46 -1.06 -0.27 11.02
C VAL A 46 -0.68 -1.69 10.59
N ALA A 47 -1.65 -2.43 10.04
CA ALA A 47 -1.37 -3.60 9.23
C ALA A 47 -1.83 -3.37 7.79
N VAL A 48 -0.92 -3.58 6.85
CA VAL A 48 -1.20 -3.53 5.41
C VAL A 48 -1.12 -4.94 4.85
N VAL A 49 -2.22 -5.42 4.29
CA VAL A 49 -2.30 -6.71 3.58
C VAL A 49 -2.49 -6.43 2.10
N GLY A 50 -1.60 -6.93 1.26
CA GLY A 50 -1.58 -6.64 -0.17
C GLY A 50 -1.37 -7.87 -1.04
N ALA A 51 -1.56 -7.69 -2.35
CA ALA A 51 -1.39 -8.72 -3.38
C ALA A 51 -0.01 -8.61 -4.05
N GLY A 52 0.61 -9.75 -4.38
CA GLY A 52 1.83 -9.78 -5.18
C GLY A 52 1.60 -9.45 -6.67
N HIS A 53 0.37 -9.58 -7.16
CA HIS A 53 -0.03 -9.15 -8.50
C HIS A 53 -1.00 -7.95 -8.48
N GLY A 54 -0.98 -7.15 -9.55
CA GLY A 54 -1.77 -5.92 -9.68
C GLY A 54 -1.05 -4.80 -10.43
N THR A 55 0.22 -5.01 -10.81
CA THR A 55 1.02 -4.04 -11.58
C THR A 55 0.54 -3.86 -13.02
N ASP A 56 -0.36 -4.71 -13.48
CA ASP A 56 -0.99 -4.67 -14.79
C ASP A 56 -2.13 -3.65 -14.85
N CYS A 57 -2.71 -3.30 -13.70
CA CYS A 57 -3.77 -2.31 -13.58
C CYS A 57 -3.41 -1.08 -12.72
N ALA A 58 -2.30 -1.13 -11.98
CA ALA A 58 -1.74 0.00 -11.25
C ALA A 58 -0.20 0.06 -11.44
N PRO A 59 0.42 1.24 -11.45
CA PRO A 59 1.88 1.34 -11.43
C PRO A 59 2.49 0.59 -10.23
N ALA A 60 3.65 -0.05 -10.43
CA ALA A 60 4.31 -0.83 -9.37
C ALA A 60 4.70 0.02 -8.15
N ASP A 61 4.97 1.31 -8.36
CA ASP A 61 5.28 2.31 -7.35
C ASP A 61 4.04 2.97 -6.74
N ALA A 62 2.84 2.73 -7.27
CA ALA A 62 1.58 3.25 -6.74
C ALA A 62 0.82 2.23 -5.88
N ASN A 63 1.52 1.21 -5.39
CA ASN A 63 0.92 0.08 -4.68
C ASN A 63 0.83 0.30 -3.15
N PHE A 64 0.18 -0.62 -2.44
CA PHE A 64 -0.05 -0.55 -0.99
C PHE A 64 1.22 -0.38 -0.15
N ARG A 65 2.38 -0.77 -0.68
CA ARG A 65 3.69 -0.66 -0.03
C ARG A 65 4.03 0.77 0.40
N LEU A 66 3.62 1.77 -0.36
CA LEU A 66 3.82 3.18 0.05
C LEU A 66 3.11 3.52 1.35
N PHE A 67 1.95 2.91 1.62
CA PHE A 67 1.24 3.12 2.88
C PHE A 67 1.99 2.47 4.04
N TYR A 68 2.57 1.29 3.84
CA TYR A 68 3.40 0.65 4.84
C TYR A 68 4.67 1.46 5.13
N GLU A 69 5.38 1.90 4.09
CA GLU A 69 6.62 2.69 4.25
C GLU A 69 6.38 4.06 4.90
N ALA A 70 5.18 4.63 4.72
CA ALA A 70 4.77 5.87 5.39
C ALA A 70 4.18 5.66 6.79
N ALA A 71 3.86 4.43 7.20
CA ALA A 71 3.19 4.17 8.47
C ALA A 71 4.16 4.32 9.65
N PRO A 72 3.76 5.02 10.73
CA PRO A 72 4.55 5.06 11.95
C PRO A 72 4.52 3.68 12.65
N ALA A 73 5.62 3.33 13.31
CA ALA A 73 5.71 2.08 14.04
C ALA A 73 4.76 2.05 15.26
N PRO A 74 4.19 0.87 15.61
CA PRO A 74 4.39 -0.43 14.96
C PRO A 74 3.55 -0.61 13.68
N ALA A 75 4.19 -1.09 12.61
CA ALA A 75 3.56 -1.32 11.31
C ALA A 75 3.90 -2.72 10.78
N TRP A 76 2.90 -3.41 10.21
CA TRP A 76 3.02 -4.73 9.59
C TRP A 76 2.73 -4.66 8.10
N GLU A 77 3.54 -5.35 7.30
CA GLU A 77 3.28 -5.61 5.88
C GLU A 77 3.15 -7.12 5.67
N LEU A 78 2.07 -7.52 5.01
CA LEU A 78 1.89 -8.89 4.53
C LEU A 78 1.51 -8.86 3.06
N VAL A 79 2.28 -9.59 2.25
CA VAL A 79 2.03 -9.73 0.82
C VAL A 79 1.60 -11.16 0.53
N VAL A 80 0.44 -11.34 -0.09
CA VAL A 80 0.00 -12.62 -0.65
C VAL A 80 0.52 -12.70 -2.07
N GLU A 81 1.71 -13.27 -2.24
CA GLU A 81 2.48 -13.26 -3.51
C GLU A 81 1.66 -13.69 -4.72
N ASP A 82 0.88 -14.77 -4.60
CA ASP A 82 0.07 -15.32 -5.68
C ASP A 82 -1.37 -14.77 -5.73
N ALA A 83 -1.66 -13.63 -5.09
CA ALA A 83 -2.96 -12.96 -5.15
C ALA A 83 -2.96 -11.80 -6.17
N GLY A 84 -4.12 -11.52 -6.74
CA GLY A 84 -4.44 -10.36 -7.55
C GLY A 84 -5.25 -9.31 -6.80
N HIS A 85 -5.24 -8.07 -7.32
CA HIS A 85 -5.76 -6.88 -6.65
C HIS A 85 -7.20 -7.02 -6.09
N PHE A 86 -8.11 -7.60 -6.86
CA PHE A 86 -9.53 -7.71 -6.47
C PHE A 86 -9.90 -8.99 -5.71
N GLN A 87 -8.93 -9.88 -5.44
CA GLN A 87 -9.21 -11.17 -4.77
C GLN A 87 -9.54 -11.04 -3.27
N PHE A 88 -9.27 -9.87 -2.67
CA PHE A 88 -9.69 -9.54 -1.30
C PHE A 88 -11.17 -9.19 -1.17
N LEU A 89 -11.85 -8.88 -2.28
CA LEU A 89 -13.26 -8.55 -2.26
C LEU A 89 -14.12 -9.79 -1.98
N ALA A 90 -15.22 -9.60 -1.25
CA ALA A 90 -16.22 -10.66 -1.08
C ALA A 90 -16.73 -11.11 -2.46
N GLU A 91 -17.14 -10.16 -3.28
CA GLU A 91 -17.71 -10.39 -4.62
C GLU A 91 -17.13 -9.37 -5.62
N PRO A 92 -16.01 -9.66 -6.29
CA PRO A 92 -15.53 -8.79 -7.36
C PRO A 92 -16.51 -8.84 -8.55
N THR A 93 -16.68 -7.70 -9.24
CA THR A 93 -17.47 -7.64 -10.49
C THR A 93 -16.70 -8.27 -11.65
N THR A 94 -17.39 -8.60 -12.75
CA THR A 94 -16.75 -9.12 -13.96
C THR A 94 -15.75 -8.12 -14.55
N LEU A 95 -16.07 -6.82 -14.52
CA LEU A 95 -15.17 -5.78 -15.01
C LEU A 95 -13.88 -5.70 -14.18
N GLN A 96 -13.99 -5.79 -12.85
CA GLN A 96 -12.85 -5.81 -11.95
C GLN A 96 -11.93 -7.01 -12.21
N ARG A 97 -12.51 -8.20 -12.41
CA ARG A 97 -11.75 -9.41 -12.79
C ARG A 97 -11.08 -9.33 -14.16
N SER A 98 -11.60 -8.52 -15.09
CA SER A 98 -11.03 -8.38 -16.43
C SER A 98 -9.93 -7.33 -16.54
N ILE A 99 -9.88 -6.36 -15.63
CA ILE A 99 -8.92 -5.25 -15.67
C ILE A 99 -7.59 -5.64 -15.02
N CYS A 100 -7.64 -6.40 -13.93
CA CYS A 100 -6.45 -6.85 -13.22
C CYS A 100 -6.33 -8.37 -13.31
N TYR A 101 -5.10 -8.84 -13.36
CA TYR A 101 -4.73 -10.24 -13.35
C TYR A 101 -5.23 -10.89 -12.06
N GLU A 102 -5.91 -12.02 -12.22
CA GLU A 102 -6.26 -12.90 -11.11
C GLU A 102 -5.06 -13.80 -10.81
N GLY A 103 -4.61 -13.76 -9.56
CA GLY A 103 -3.49 -14.57 -9.11
C GLY A 103 -3.80 -16.07 -9.12
N ARG A 104 -2.78 -16.89 -8.84
CA ARG A 104 -2.94 -18.35 -8.82
C ARG A 104 -3.61 -18.86 -7.54
N ALA A 105 -3.56 -18.09 -6.46
CA ALA A 105 -4.26 -18.40 -5.23
C ALA A 105 -5.77 -18.26 -5.43
N SER A 106 -6.56 -19.13 -4.79
CA SER A 106 -8.02 -19.00 -4.84
C SER A 106 -8.48 -17.80 -4.00
N ASN A 107 -9.63 -17.22 -4.36
CA ASN A 107 -10.24 -16.12 -3.59
C ASN A 107 -10.47 -16.48 -2.12
N GLU A 108 -10.75 -17.75 -1.82
CA GLU A 108 -10.91 -18.25 -0.46
C GLU A 108 -9.58 -18.27 0.30
N GLN A 109 -8.49 -18.72 -0.32
CA GLN A 109 -7.16 -18.71 0.27
C GLN A 109 -6.70 -17.27 0.57
N VAL A 110 -6.87 -16.36 -0.39
CA VAL A 110 -6.50 -14.95 -0.23
C VAL A 110 -7.26 -14.31 0.93
N LYS A 111 -8.59 -14.48 0.98
CA LYS A 111 -9.43 -13.96 2.06
C LYS A 111 -9.10 -14.59 3.41
N GLY A 112 -8.87 -15.90 3.45
CA GLY A 112 -8.50 -16.62 4.67
C GLY A 112 -7.19 -16.11 5.28
N VAL A 113 -6.16 -15.90 4.45
CA VAL A 113 -4.90 -15.30 4.89
C VAL A 113 -5.09 -13.87 5.36
N ALA A 114 -5.85 -13.05 4.62
CA ALA A 114 -6.12 -11.67 5.01
C ALA A 114 -6.87 -11.58 6.36
N TYR A 115 -7.88 -12.42 6.58
CA TYR A 115 -8.59 -12.46 7.86
C TYR A 115 -7.70 -12.94 9.00
N ALA A 116 -6.89 -13.98 8.77
CA ALA A 116 -5.95 -14.46 9.77
C ALA A 116 -4.93 -13.36 10.15
N ALA A 117 -4.44 -12.59 9.17
CA ALA A 117 -3.54 -11.47 9.41
C ALA A 117 -4.19 -10.35 10.22
N VAL A 118 -5.43 -9.97 9.88
CA VAL A 118 -6.19 -8.94 10.61
C VAL A 118 -6.45 -9.37 12.05
N VAL A 119 -6.88 -10.62 12.27
CA VAL A 119 -7.11 -11.16 13.63
C VAL A 119 -5.79 -11.20 14.41
N ALA A 120 -4.72 -11.75 13.83
CA ALA A 120 -3.44 -11.83 14.50
C ALA A 120 -2.89 -10.45 14.87
N TRP A 121 -3.09 -9.45 14.01
CA TRP A 121 -2.67 -8.07 14.28
C TRP A 121 -3.51 -7.40 15.37
N ALA A 122 -4.83 -7.66 15.41
CA ALA A 122 -5.74 -7.05 16.38
C ALA A 122 -5.53 -7.57 17.82
N GLU A 123 -4.87 -8.71 18.00
CA GLU A 123 -4.58 -9.33 19.30
C GLU A 123 -3.22 -8.91 19.89
N LEU A 124 -2.49 -7.99 19.24
CA LEU A 124 -1.18 -7.47 19.68
C LEU A 124 -1.31 -6.16 20.45
#